data_AF-A0A250X2S2-F1
#
_entry.id   AF-A0A250X2S2-F1
#
_cell.length_a   1.000
_cell.length_b   1.000
_cell.length_c   1.000
_cell.angle_alpha   90.00
_cell.angle_beta   90.00
_cell.angle_gamma   90.00
#
_symmetry.space_group_name_H-M   'P 1'
#
loop_
_entity.id
_entity.type
_entity.pdbx_description
1 polymer ?
#
loop_
_entity_poly.entity_id
_entity_poly.type
_entity_poly.pdbx_seq_one_letter_code
_entity_poly.pdbx_strand_id
1 'polypeptide(L)'
;MNALPLDWKCIERIRVHCLPRPAAYQELAHRSYFSSRSEINVIFRCHKQRLVKWASPASDKSGNFPSDQDPYESLFKSSLFQSDLVKAEFNSVIGELMSLSRMATSFPDFDLEGKRMFLEKMDEAGSRYEIFIKRLELSSDPQAKEYLRATNAQMLEGGFTLPMMFAGLKSSLGEYRKWVDAEERASVNPVSHQQFKKELKTLWSQSAMGRMDMGKMSQMDPQILFQAQKDPQFWKAIKEITDNPSSPEVLRKWLDDPKMGPLVAEMWKQMMAQQHQNGL
;
A
#
# COMPACT_ATOMS: atom_id res chain seq x y z
N MET A 1 -35.57 -19.59 -23.75
CA MET A 1 -34.62 -20.65 -24.13
C MET A 1 -33.89 -20.22 -25.40
N ASN A 2 -32.59 -20.50 -25.43
CA ASN A 2 -31.64 -20.39 -26.55
C ASN A 2 -30.82 -19.10 -26.62
N ALA A 3 -29.63 -19.21 -26.01
CA ALA A 3 -28.46 -18.37 -26.20
C ALA A 3 -27.94 -18.51 -27.64
N LEU A 4 -27.48 -17.40 -28.21
CA LEU A 4 -26.67 -17.38 -29.43
C LEU A 4 -25.18 -17.38 -29.05
N PRO A 5 -24.31 -18.14 -29.74
CA PRO A 5 -22.90 -18.26 -29.43
C PRO A 5 -22.10 -17.10 -30.03
N LEU A 6 -21.18 -16.52 -29.24
CA LEU A 6 -20.20 -15.54 -29.72
C LEU A 6 -19.08 -16.25 -30.48
N ASP A 7 -18.90 -15.86 -31.73
CA ASP A 7 -17.88 -16.33 -32.67
C ASP A 7 -16.48 -15.79 -32.31
N TRP A 8 -15.54 -16.70 -32.04
CA TRP A 8 -14.18 -16.41 -31.59
C TRP A 8 -13.24 -15.92 -32.70
N LYS A 9 -13.66 -15.94 -33.98
CA LYS A 9 -12.80 -15.60 -35.13
C LYS A 9 -12.55 -14.10 -35.33
N CYS A 10 -13.12 -13.22 -34.50
CA CYS A 10 -12.92 -11.78 -34.61
C CYS A 10 -11.62 -11.28 -33.93
N ILE A 11 -10.95 -12.11 -33.12
CA ILE A 11 -9.78 -11.71 -32.31
C ILE A 11 -8.45 -11.77 -33.09
N GLU A 12 -8.37 -12.49 -34.21
CA GLU A 12 -7.10 -12.66 -34.94
C GLU A 12 -6.78 -11.59 -36.00
N ARG A 13 -7.63 -10.58 -36.20
CA ARG A 13 -7.43 -9.56 -37.25
C ARG A 13 -6.73 -8.26 -36.83
N ILE A 14 -6.31 -8.13 -35.57
CA ILE A 14 -5.51 -7.00 -35.09
C ILE A 14 -4.05 -7.44 -34.90
N ARG A 15 -3.42 -7.84 -36.00
CA ARG A 15 -1.96 -7.87 -36.12
C ARG A 15 -1.62 -7.09 -37.38
N VAL A 16 -0.55 -6.30 -37.31
CA VAL A 16 0.04 -5.48 -38.39
C VAL A 16 -0.46 -4.03 -38.45
N HIS A 17 0.12 -3.19 -37.59
CA HIS A 17 0.87 -1.99 -37.98
C HIS A 17 1.59 -1.41 -36.75
N CYS A 18 2.83 -1.86 -36.51
CA CYS A 18 3.73 -1.21 -35.56
C CYS A 18 4.78 -0.43 -36.36
N LEU A 19 4.71 0.91 -36.27
CA LEU A 19 5.85 1.77 -36.57
C LEU A 19 6.95 1.52 -35.51
N PRO A 20 8.24 1.65 -35.86
CA PRO A 20 9.32 1.42 -34.91
C PRO A 20 9.26 2.46 -33.77
N ARG A 21 9.10 1.99 -32.52
CA ARG A 21 9.23 2.83 -31.33
C ARG A 21 10.70 3.17 -31.10
N PRO A 22 11.05 4.39 -30.62
CA PRO A 22 12.42 4.74 -30.30
C PRO A 22 12.99 3.81 -29.22
N ALA A 23 14.21 3.31 -29.44
CA ALA A 23 14.89 2.32 -28.62
C ALA A 23 15.02 2.69 -27.12
N ALA A 24 14.99 3.98 -26.78
CA ALA A 24 15.09 4.46 -25.40
C ALA A 24 13.87 4.08 -24.52
N TYR A 25 12.73 3.71 -25.12
CA TYR A 25 11.50 3.37 -24.39
C TYR A 25 11.27 1.87 -24.21
N GLN A 26 11.91 1.02 -25.02
CA GLN A 26 11.72 -0.43 -24.92
C GLN A 26 12.41 -1.04 -23.69
N GLU A 27 13.47 -0.42 -23.20
CA GLU A 27 14.24 -0.95 -22.07
C GLU A 27 13.46 -0.86 -20.73
N LEU A 28 12.61 0.16 -20.56
CA LEU A 28 11.73 0.30 -19.40
C LEU A 28 10.51 -0.64 -19.47
N ALA A 29 9.94 -0.84 -20.66
CA ALA A 29 8.76 -1.68 -20.84
C ALA A 29 9.05 -3.18 -20.67
N HIS A 30 10.23 -3.64 -21.11
CA HIS A 30 10.58 -5.07 -21.09
C HIS A 30 11.15 -5.57 -19.75
N ARG A 31 11.67 -4.69 -18.88
CA ARG A 31 12.11 -5.07 -17.52
C ARG A 31 11.02 -5.01 -16.45
N SER A 32 9.85 -4.44 -16.77
CA SER A 32 8.74 -4.23 -15.83
C SER A 32 7.75 -5.39 -15.79
N TYR A 33 7.91 -6.41 -16.64
CA TYR A 33 7.06 -7.59 -16.63
C TYR A 33 7.52 -8.56 -15.53
N PHE A 34 6.74 -8.56 -14.45
CA PHE A 34 6.70 -9.49 -13.32
C PHE A 34 7.80 -9.38 -12.27
N SER A 35 7.33 -9.03 -11.06
CA SER A 35 7.96 -9.20 -9.74
C SER A 35 8.46 -7.89 -9.12
N SER A 36 7.64 -7.27 -8.27
CA SER A 36 8.12 -6.69 -7.00
C SER A 36 6.99 -6.08 -6.17
N ARG A 37 6.54 -6.85 -5.16
CA ARG A 37 6.39 -6.43 -3.75
C ARG A 37 6.03 -4.96 -3.48
N SER A 38 4.92 -4.45 -4.01
CA SER A 38 4.37 -3.14 -3.63
C SER A 38 3.43 -3.19 -2.41
N GLU A 39 3.45 -4.27 -1.63
CA GLU A 39 2.59 -4.52 -0.46
C GLU A 39 2.94 -3.64 0.77
N ILE A 40 4.06 -2.94 0.70
CA ILE A 40 4.75 -2.38 1.88
C ILE A 40 4.07 -1.13 2.43
N ASN A 41 3.53 -0.28 1.57
CA ASN A 41 2.82 0.93 2.01
C ASN A 41 1.44 0.64 2.62
N VAL A 42 0.81 -0.50 2.27
CA VAL A 42 -0.43 -0.97 2.92
C VAL A 42 -0.15 -1.40 4.36
N ILE A 43 0.99 -2.07 4.57
CA ILE A 43 1.46 -2.53 5.89
C ILE A 43 1.73 -1.35 6.80
N PHE A 44 2.43 -0.32 6.30
CA PHE A 44 2.62 0.93 7.04
C PHE A 44 1.27 1.45 7.52
N ARG A 45 0.28 1.66 6.63
CA ARG A 45 -1.02 2.28 6.97
C ARG A 45 -1.87 1.54 8.01
N CYS A 46 -1.88 0.21 8.01
CA CYS A 46 -2.68 -0.57 8.96
C CYS A 46 -2.09 -0.53 10.38
N HIS A 47 -0.76 -0.43 10.49
CA HIS A 47 -0.08 -0.22 11.77
C HIS A 47 -0.59 1.05 12.49
N LYS A 48 -0.98 2.11 11.75
CA LYS A 48 -1.52 3.35 12.30
C LYS A 48 -2.94 3.22 12.87
N GLN A 49 -3.86 2.48 12.27
CA GLN A 49 -5.26 2.55 12.74
C GLN A 49 -5.43 1.98 14.16
N ARG A 50 -4.55 1.07 14.56
CA ARG A 50 -4.40 0.62 15.94
C ARG A 50 -3.72 1.66 16.84
N LEU A 51 -2.77 2.45 16.30
CA LEU A 51 -2.03 3.50 17.02
C LEU A 51 -2.78 4.86 17.14
N VAL A 52 -3.60 5.25 16.15
CA VAL A 52 -4.33 6.54 16.08
C VAL A 52 -5.51 6.60 17.04
N LYS A 53 -6.15 5.46 17.35
CA LYS A 53 -7.18 5.40 18.39
C LYS A 53 -6.65 5.86 19.75
N TRP A 54 -5.33 5.83 19.97
CA TRP A 54 -4.69 6.18 21.23
C TRP A 54 -3.99 7.54 21.26
N ALA A 55 -3.78 8.19 20.10
CA ALA A 55 -3.25 9.55 20.03
C ALA A 55 -4.33 10.64 20.23
N SER A 56 -5.60 10.24 20.38
CA SER A 56 -6.72 11.14 20.65
C SER A 56 -7.32 10.80 22.03
N PRO A 57 -7.35 11.72 23.02
CA PRO A 57 -7.82 11.42 24.38
C PRO A 57 -9.34 11.21 24.51
N ALA A 58 -10.08 11.16 23.39
CA ALA A 58 -11.53 11.19 23.39
C ALA A 58 -12.10 10.16 22.40
N SER A 59 -12.28 8.92 22.86
CA SER A 59 -13.56 8.22 22.70
C SER A 59 -13.54 6.81 23.31
N ASP A 60 -14.37 6.70 24.33
CA ASP A 60 -15.32 5.61 24.58
C ASP A 60 -15.04 4.71 25.80
N LYS A 61 -15.82 4.98 26.85
CA LYS A 61 -15.95 4.21 28.08
C LYS A 61 -17.19 3.32 27.95
N SER A 62 -17.18 2.32 27.08
CA SER A 62 -18.13 1.20 27.21
C SER A 62 -17.67 0.00 26.38
N GLY A 63 -17.48 -1.14 27.04
CA GLY A 63 -17.13 -2.40 26.38
C GLY A 63 -16.14 -3.22 27.20
N ASN A 64 -16.67 -3.95 28.19
CA ASN A 64 -15.92 -4.94 28.95
C ASN A 64 -15.59 -6.12 28.02
N PHE A 65 -14.34 -6.24 27.57
CA PHE A 65 -13.83 -7.37 26.77
C PHE A 65 -12.73 -8.11 27.53
N PRO A 66 -12.59 -9.44 27.36
CA PRO A 66 -11.63 -10.23 28.13
C PRO A 66 -10.20 -9.83 27.78
N SER A 67 -9.39 -9.66 28.82
CA SER A 67 -7.99 -9.25 28.78
C SER A 67 -7.08 -10.36 28.25
N ASP A 68 -6.75 -10.31 26.96
CA ASP A 68 -5.41 -10.67 26.48
C ASP A 68 -4.81 -9.38 25.93
N GLN A 69 -3.72 -8.93 26.55
CA GLN A 69 -3.18 -7.58 26.38
C GLN A 69 -2.82 -7.32 24.90
N ASP A 70 -3.39 -6.25 24.33
CA ASP A 70 -3.00 -5.80 22.99
C ASP A 70 -1.48 -5.52 23.01
N PRO A 71 -0.67 -6.20 22.17
CA PRO A 71 0.78 -6.00 22.14
C PRO A 71 1.20 -4.54 21.92
N TYR A 72 0.32 -3.75 21.29
CA TYR A 72 0.50 -2.31 21.11
C TYR A 72 0.27 -1.53 22.41
N GLU A 73 -0.74 -1.88 23.20
CA GLU A 73 -0.93 -1.29 24.54
C GLU A 73 0.21 -1.66 25.49
N SER A 74 0.74 -2.87 25.35
CA SER A 74 1.93 -3.32 26.08
C SER A 74 3.15 -2.47 25.71
N LEU A 75 3.35 -2.14 24.43
CA LEU A 75 4.47 -1.29 24.01
C LEU A 75 4.47 0.09 24.70
N PHE A 76 3.31 0.74 24.85
CA PHE A 76 3.24 2.06 25.52
C PHE A 76 3.39 1.99 27.04
N LYS A 77 3.24 0.81 27.64
CA LYS A 77 3.54 0.53 29.05
C LYS A 77 5.01 0.16 29.28
N SER A 78 5.79 0.01 28.21
CA SER A 78 7.22 -0.27 28.28
C SER A 78 8.01 0.87 28.91
N SER A 79 9.12 0.53 29.56
CA SER A 79 10.05 1.49 30.16
C SER A 79 10.65 2.45 29.12
N LEU A 80 10.84 1.99 27.87
CA LEU A 80 11.28 2.84 26.76
C LEU A 80 10.27 3.95 26.43
N PHE A 81 8.99 3.62 26.44
CA PHE A 81 7.90 4.55 26.14
C PHE A 81 7.46 5.36 27.36
N GLN A 82 8.06 5.19 28.53
CA GLN A 82 7.89 6.15 29.62
C GLN A 82 8.48 7.52 29.26
N SER A 83 9.50 7.56 28.39
CA SER A 83 10.07 8.79 27.87
C SER A 83 9.12 9.48 26.88
N ASP A 84 8.75 10.72 27.19
CA ASP A 84 7.93 11.55 26.31
C ASP A 84 8.63 11.87 24.99
N LEU A 85 9.98 11.92 25.00
CA LEU A 85 10.77 12.08 23.79
C LEU A 85 10.59 10.88 22.83
N VAL A 86 10.62 9.65 23.35
CA VAL A 86 10.46 8.42 22.55
C VAL A 86 9.04 8.33 21.99
N LYS A 87 8.03 8.66 22.81
CA LYS A 87 6.63 8.75 22.34
C LYS A 87 6.48 9.78 21.22
N ALA A 88 7.06 10.97 21.39
CA ALA A 88 6.99 12.04 20.40
C ALA A 88 7.68 11.65 19.08
N GLU A 89 8.85 11.02 19.16
CA GLU A 89 9.57 10.51 17.98
C GLU A 89 8.76 9.45 17.25
N PHE A 90 8.21 8.47 17.97
CA PHE A 90 7.39 7.41 17.39
C PHE A 90 6.16 7.98 16.67
N ASN A 91 5.41 8.85 17.35
CA ASN A 91 4.23 9.49 16.78
C ASN A 91 4.57 10.36 15.57
N SER A 92 5.71 11.06 15.60
CA SER A 92 6.23 11.83 14.46
C SER A 92 6.53 10.94 13.26
N VAL A 93 7.34 9.90 13.44
CA VAL A 93 7.76 9.00 12.35
C VAL A 93 6.57 8.28 11.74
N ILE A 94 5.69 7.71 12.56
CA ILE A 94 4.48 7.05 12.07
C ILE A 94 3.55 8.06 11.41
N GLY A 95 3.34 9.23 12.01
CA GLY A 95 2.50 10.28 11.43
C GLY A 95 2.95 10.73 10.05
N GLU A 96 4.26 10.91 9.87
CA GLU A 96 4.91 11.33 8.64
C GLU A 96 4.79 10.27 7.54
N LEU A 97 5.22 9.03 7.82
CA LEU A 97 5.08 7.89 6.91
C LEU A 97 3.64 7.74 6.42
N MET A 98 2.67 7.93 7.31
CA MET A 98 1.26 7.84 6.96
C MET A 98 0.83 8.93 6.00
N SER A 99 1.26 10.16 6.25
CA SER A 99 0.96 11.29 5.38
C SER A 99 1.52 11.01 3.98
N LEU A 100 2.78 10.60 3.91
CA LEU A 100 3.47 10.24 2.67
C LEU A 100 2.77 9.08 1.96
N SER A 101 2.39 8.01 2.66
CA SER A 101 1.66 6.90 2.03
C SER A 101 0.30 7.31 1.45
N ARG A 102 -0.38 8.36 1.97
CA ARG A 102 -1.60 8.88 1.30
C ARG A 102 -1.26 9.68 0.06
N MET A 103 -0.19 10.47 0.12
CA MET A 103 0.27 11.28 -1.00
C MET A 103 0.81 10.42 -2.14
N ALA A 104 1.30 9.22 -1.85
CA ALA A 104 1.80 8.27 -2.83
C ALA A 104 0.81 7.99 -3.97
N THR A 105 -0.51 7.99 -3.73
CA THR A 105 -1.48 7.74 -4.81
C THR A 105 -1.51 8.82 -5.88
N SER A 106 -1.14 10.04 -5.52
CA SER A 106 -1.06 11.19 -6.43
C SER A 106 0.34 11.39 -7.00
N PHE A 107 1.27 10.45 -6.76
CA PHE A 107 2.66 10.54 -7.23
C PHE A 107 2.79 10.85 -8.73
N PRO A 108 2.00 10.26 -9.66
CA PRO A 108 2.10 10.59 -11.08
C PRO A 108 1.71 12.04 -11.43
N ASP A 109 0.88 12.67 -10.59
CA ASP A 109 0.36 14.01 -10.78
C ASP A 109 1.28 15.11 -10.24
N PHE A 110 2.25 14.75 -9.41
CA PHE A 110 3.26 15.68 -8.93
C PHE A 110 4.10 16.24 -10.09
N ASP A 111 4.57 17.46 -9.91
CA ASP A 111 5.63 18.02 -10.74
C ASP A 111 6.98 17.35 -10.42
N LEU A 112 7.99 17.63 -11.23
CA LEU A 112 9.31 17.00 -11.11
C LEU A 112 9.90 17.22 -9.70
N GLU A 113 9.78 18.44 -9.19
CA GLU A 113 10.30 18.81 -7.88
C GLU A 113 9.51 18.15 -6.75
N GLY A 114 8.18 18.13 -6.83
CA GLY A 114 7.32 17.43 -5.88
C GLY A 114 7.61 15.93 -5.82
N LYS A 115 7.92 15.29 -6.96
CA LYS A 115 8.35 13.87 -6.98
C LYS A 115 9.68 13.68 -6.27
N ARG A 116 10.66 14.55 -6.49
CA ARG A 116 11.96 14.48 -5.79
C ARG A 116 11.80 14.63 -4.28
N MET A 117 11.07 15.65 -3.86
CA MET A 117 10.80 15.92 -2.45
C MET A 117 10.03 14.76 -1.79
N PHE A 118 9.05 14.19 -2.48
CA PHE A 118 8.33 13.01 -2.00
C PHE A 118 9.28 11.84 -1.75
N LEU A 119 10.17 11.55 -2.70
CA LEU A 119 11.12 10.43 -2.59
C LEU A 119 12.12 10.65 -1.46
N GLU A 120 12.63 11.87 -1.29
CA GLU A 120 13.52 12.24 -0.20
C GLU A 120 12.82 12.05 1.16
N LYS A 121 11.61 12.60 1.30
CA LYS A 121 10.85 12.52 2.56
C LYS A 121 10.45 11.09 2.90
N MET A 122 10.07 10.29 1.90
CA MET A 122 9.74 8.88 2.12
C MET A 122 10.96 8.05 2.52
N ASP A 123 12.13 8.34 1.96
CA ASP A 123 13.40 7.69 2.31
C ASP A 123 13.86 8.07 3.72
N GLU A 124 13.77 9.36 4.07
CA GLU A 124 14.08 9.89 5.41
C GLU A 124 13.18 9.25 6.48
N ALA A 125 11.86 9.29 6.26
CA ALA A 125 10.88 8.74 7.19
C ALA A 125 11.01 7.20 7.33
N GLY A 126 11.26 6.51 6.21
CA GLY A 126 11.50 5.06 6.19
C GLY A 126 12.76 4.68 6.97
N SER A 127 13.84 5.44 6.81
CA SER A 127 15.11 5.23 7.53
C SER A 127 14.96 5.49 9.03
N ARG A 128 14.25 6.56 9.43
CA ARG A 128 13.95 6.84 10.84
C ARG A 128 13.12 5.71 11.47
N TYR A 129 12.15 5.17 10.73
CA TYR A 129 11.37 4.03 11.21
C TYR A 129 12.20 2.75 11.33
N GLU A 130 13.08 2.47 10.38
CA GLU A 130 14.01 1.33 10.45
C GLU A 130 14.90 1.42 11.69
N ILE A 131 15.46 2.60 11.96
CA ILE A 131 16.23 2.87 13.18
C ILE A 131 15.38 2.64 14.43
N PHE A 132 14.13 3.11 14.44
CA PHE A 132 13.23 2.92 15.58
C PHE A 132 12.97 1.43 15.87
N ILE A 133 12.66 0.64 14.83
CA ILE A 133 12.50 -0.81 14.96
C ILE A 133 13.78 -1.47 15.47
N LYS A 134 14.95 -1.05 14.99
CA LYS A 134 16.24 -1.54 15.50
C LYS A 134 16.49 -1.19 16.96
N ARG A 135 16.05 -0.01 17.43
CA ARG A 135 16.13 0.34 18.86
C ARG A 135 15.27 -0.57 19.71
N LEU A 136 14.06 -0.91 19.25
CA LEU A 136 13.21 -1.88 19.94
C LEU A 136 13.87 -3.27 19.96
N GLU A 137 14.48 -3.69 18.85
CA GLU A 137 15.14 -5.01 18.71
C GLU A 137 16.32 -5.15 19.67
N LEU A 138 17.12 -4.09 19.81
CA LEU A 138 18.28 -4.04 20.70
C LEU A 138 17.94 -3.75 22.17
N SER A 139 16.70 -3.34 22.45
CA SER A 139 16.30 -3.01 23.81
C SER A 139 16.25 -4.24 24.71
N SER A 140 16.57 -4.04 25.99
CA SER A 140 16.39 -5.07 27.03
C SER A 140 14.96 -5.13 27.56
N ASP A 141 14.06 -4.27 27.07
CA ASP A 141 12.68 -4.16 27.57
C ASP A 141 11.83 -5.36 27.12
N PRO A 142 11.30 -6.18 28.04
CA PRO A 142 10.46 -7.32 27.69
C PRO A 142 9.23 -6.94 26.86
N GLN A 143 8.63 -5.78 27.11
CA GLN A 143 7.42 -5.34 26.40
C GLN A 143 7.73 -4.95 24.95
N ALA A 144 8.88 -4.32 24.71
CA ALA A 144 9.34 -4.01 23.36
C ALA A 144 9.67 -5.28 22.54
N LYS A 145 10.28 -6.29 23.17
CA LYS A 145 10.53 -7.59 22.53
C LYS A 145 9.25 -8.33 22.19
N GLU A 146 8.29 -8.35 23.10
CA GLU A 146 6.99 -8.99 22.87
C GLU A 146 6.22 -8.31 21.74
N TYR A 147 6.24 -6.97 21.70
CA TYR A 147 5.67 -6.21 20.59
C TYR A 147 6.30 -6.57 19.24
N LEU A 148 7.62 -6.66 19.15
CA LEU A 148 8.30 -7.07 17.92
C LEU A 148 7.98 -8.51 17.54
N ARG A 149 7.88 -9.41 18.52
CA ARG A 149 7.50 -10.81 18.30
C ARG A 149 6.09 -10.90 17.72
N ALA A 150 5.12 -10.21 18.33
CA ALA A 150 3.74 -10.18 17.87
C ALA A 150 3.62 -9.54 16.47
N THR A 151 4.33 -8.42 16.24
CA THR A 151 4.37 -7.76 14.93
C THR A 151 4.93 -8.68 13.86
N ASN A 152 6.08 -9.32 14.11
CA ASN A 152 6.68 -10.26 13.15
C ASN A 152 5.79 -11.48 12.89
N ALA A 153 5.12 -12.03 13.91
CA ALA A 153 4.19 -13.15 13.72
C ALA A 153 3.02 -12.77 12.80
N GLN A 154 2.41 -11.61 13.01
CA GLN A 154 1.34 -11.09 12.14
C GLN A 154 1.81 -10.86 10.70
N MET A 155 3.02 -10.32 10.54
CA MET A 155 3.59 -10.13 9.20
C MET A 155 3.87 -11.46 8.51
N LEU A 156 4.34 -12.46 9.26
CA LEU A 156 4.63 -13.79 8.74
C LEU A 156 3.36 -14.51 8.28
N GLU A 157 2.24 -14.34 8.99
CA GLU A 157 0.90 -14.81 8.56
C GLU A 157 0.50 -14.21 7.21
N GLY A 158 0.88 -12.96 6.95
CA GLY A 158 0.73 -12.30 5.65
C GLY A 158 1.76 -12.72 4.59
N GLY A 159 2.76 -13.54 4.94
CA GLY A 159 3.81 -14.00 4.04
C GLY A 159 5.00 -13.04 3.88
N PHE A 160 5.19 -12.11 4.82
CA PHE A 160 6.27 -11.13 4.78
C PHE A 160 6.94 -10.92 6.14
N THR A 161 8.04 -10.18 6.18
CA THR A 161 8.82 -9.88 7.41
C THR A 161 9.20 -8.41 7.46
N LEU A 162 9.49 -7.86 8.64
CA LEU A 162 9.96 -6.47 8.77
C LEU A 162 11.18 -6.17 7.87
N PRO A 163 12.22 -7.02 7.80
CA PRO A 163 13.33 -6.80 6.86
C PRO A 163 12.89 -6.80 5.39
N MET A 164 11.99 -7.72 4.99
CA MET A 164 11.45 -7.73 3.62
C MET A 164 10.65 -6.46 3.32
N MET A 165 9.95 -5.92 4.32
CA MET A 165 9.21 -4.68 4.20
C MET A 165 10.15 -3.48 3.97
N PHE A 166 11.22 -3.33 4.76
CA PHE A 166 12.19 -2.26 4.52
C PHE A 166 12.91 -2.42 3.17
N ALA A 167 13.30 -3.65 2.81
CA ALA A 167 13.96 -3.94 1.54
C ALA A 167 13.08 -3.57 0.34
N GLY A 168 11.79 -3.92 0.37
CA GLY A 168 10.91 -3.57 -0.73
C GLY A 168 10.56 -2.08 -0.77
N LEU A 169 10.50 -1.36 0.37
CA LEU A 169 10.36 0.10 0.36
C LEU A 169 11.54 0.74 -0.38
N LYS A 170 12.77 0.37 -0.01
CA LYS A 170 13.99 0.84 -0.67
C LYS A 170 14.00 0.50 -2.16
N SER A 171 13.57 -0.72 -2.51
CA SER A 171 13.44 -1.15 -3.90
C SER A 171 12.44 -0.29 -4.69
N SER A 172 11.25 -0.04 -4.14
CA SER A 172 10.23 0.79 -4.79
C SER A 172 10.67 2.23 -4.96
N LEU A 173 11.30 2.82 -3.94
CA LEU A 173 11.87 4.17 -4.04
C LEU A 173 12.97 4.24 -5.10
N GLY A 174 13.79 3.19 -5.23
CA GLY A 174 14.78 3.08 -6.29
C GLY A 174 14.18 3.10 -7.70
N GLU A 175 13.08 2.36 -7.92
CA GLU A 175 12.36 2.41 -9.21
C GLU A 175 11.74 3.77 -9.46
N TYR A 176 11.16 4.41 -8.45
CA TYR A 176 10.57 5.74 -8.62
C TYR A 176 11.62 6.81 -8.92
N ARG A 177 12.83 6.71 -8.35
CA ARG A 177 13.96 7.57 -8.72
C ARG A 177 14.30 7.42 -10.20
N LYS A 178 14.37 6.19 -10.72
CA LYS A 178 14.60 5.96 -12.17
C LYS A 178 13.51 6.60 -13.04
N TRP A 179 12.25 6.59 -12.58
CA TRP A 179 11.16 7.27 -13.29
C TRP A 179 11.32 8.80 -13.27
N VAL A 180 11.72 9.38 -12.14
CA VAL A 180 12.00 10.82 -12.05
C VAL A 180 13.17 11.21 -12.95
N ASP A 181 14.24 10.43 -12.98
CA ASP A 181 15.40 10.67 -13.85
C ASP A 181 15.04 10.51 -15.35
N ALA A 182 14.11 9.61 -15.67
CA ALA A 182 13.56 9.47 -17.02
C ALA A 182 12.67 10.66 -17.39
N GLU A 183 11.84 11.15 -16.46
CA GLU A 183 11.02 12.33 -16.67
C GLU A 183 11.87 13.58 -16.91
N GLU A 184 12.93 13.78 -16.12
CA GLU A 184 13.85 14.90 -16.28
C GLU A 184 14.48 14.91 -17.67
N ARG A 185 14.93 13.74 -18.16
CA ARG A 185 15.47 13.61 -19.53
C ARG A 185 14.40 13.90 -20.58
N ALA A 186 13.17 13.44 -20.37
CA ALA A 186 12.07 13.68 -21.29
C ALA A 186 11.55 15.14 -21.25
N SER A 187 11.83 15.88 -20.17
CA SER A 187 11.35 17.26 -19.94
C SER A 187 11.95 18.28 -20.91
N VAL A 188 13.09 17.95 -21.54
CA VAL A 188 13.76 18.79 -22.53
C VAL A 188 12.87 19.09 -23.74
N ASN A 189 11.99 18.17 -24.12
CA ASN A 189 11.02 18.36 -25.20
C ASN A 189 9.58 18.24 -24.65
N PRO A 190 8.73 19.28 -24.83
CA PRO A 190 7.36 19.27 -24.31
C PRO A 190 6.50 18.10 -24.79
N VAL A 191 6.69 17.65 -26.03
CA VAL A 191 5.91 16.53 -26.61
C VAL A 191 6.32 15.20 -25.96
N SER A 192 7.62 14.95 -25.79
CA SER A 192 8.10 13.75 -25.10
C SER A 192 7.74 13.75 -23.63
N HIS A 193 7.76 14.93 -22.98
CA HIS A 193 7.36 15.06 -21.58
C HIS A 193 5.89 14.71 -21.39
N GLN A 194 4.99 15.22 -22.24
CA GLN A 194 3.57 14.88 -22.18
C GLN A 194 3.31 13.39 -22.42
N GLN A 195 4.00 12.79 -23.39
CA GLN A 195 3.91 11.34 -23.65
C GLN A 195 4.37 10.53 -22.43
N PHE A 196 5.53 10.88 -21.85
CA PHE A 196 6.04 10.24 -20.65
C PHE A 196 5.05 10.34 -19.48
N LYS A 197 4.47 11.52 -19.23
CA LYS A 197 3.47 11.69 -18.15
C LYS A 197 2.24 10.81 -18.36
N LYS A 198 1.78 10.66 -19.60
CA LYS A 198 0.65 9.79 -19.92
C LYS A 198 0.99 8.31 -19.66
N GLU A 199 2.15 7.86 -20.13
CA GLU A 199 2.64 6.50 -19.92
C GLU A 199 2.84 6.20 -18.42
N LEU A 200 3.46 7.12 -17.68
CA LEU A 200 3.64 6.99 -16.23
C LEU A 200 2.30 6.82 -15.51
N LYS A 201 1.29 7.62 -15.87
CA LYS A 201 -0.06 7.49 -15.31
C LYS A 201 -0.68 6.12 -15.61
N THR A 202 -0.53 5.62 -16.84
CA THR A 202 -1.02 4.29 -17.23
C THR A 202 -0.30 3.17 -16.48
N LEU A 203 1.03 3.23 -16.37
CA LEU A 203 1.82 2.27 -15.61
C LEU A 203 1.46 2.32 -14.12
N TRP A 204 1.30 3.52 -13.57
CA TRP A 204 0.90 3.70 -12.18
C TRP A 204 -0.48 3.11 -11.91
N SER A 205 -1.49 3.39 -12.73
CA SER A 205 -2.85 2.85 -12.57
C SER A 205 -2.90 1.33 -12.67
N GLN A 206 -1.94 0.70 -13.33
CA GLN A 206 -1.81 -0.76 -13.41
C GLN A 206 -1.04 -1.37 -12.22
N SER A 207 -0.28 -0.56 -11.48
CA SER A 207 0.41 -1.00 -10.27
C SER A 207 -0.58 -1.26 -9.13
N ALA A 208 -0.21 -2.06 -8.14
CA ALA A 208 -1.07 -2.26 -6.96
C ALA A 208 -1.42 -0.95 -6.24
N MET A 209 -0.49 0.02 -6.23
CA MET A 209 -0.69 1.34 -5.62
C MET A 209 -1.63 2.25 -6.41
N GLY A 210 -1.62 2.19 -7.74
CA GLY A 210 -2.58 2.95 -8.54
C GLY A 210 -3.95 2.28 -8.66
N ARG A 211 -4.02 0.96 -8.47
CA ARG A 211 -5.28 0.20 -8.34
C ARG A 211 -5.95 0.44 -6.98
N MET A 212 -5.15 0.66 -5.93
CA MET A 212 -5.66 1.04 -4.61
C MET A 212 -5.82 2.56 -4.53
N ASP A 213 -7.03 3.06 -4.82
CA ASP A 213 -7.37 4.47 -4.53
C ASP A 213 -7.46 4.68 -3.01
N MET A 214 -6.31 5.01 -2.42
CA MET A 214 -6.15 5.22 -0.98
C MET A 214 -6.90 6.44 -0.45
N GLY A 215 -7.28 7.38 -1.33
CA GLY A 215 -8.16 8.50 -1.01
C GLY A 215 -9.59 8.00 -0.75
N LYS A 216 -10.08 7.09 -1.59
CA LYS A 216 -11.38 6.43 -1.38
C LYS A 216 -11.33 5.38 -0.27
N MET A 217 -10.20 4.72 -0.06
CA MET A 217 -10.00 3.86 1.11
C MET A 217 -10.04 4.64 2.44
N SER A 218 -9.65 5.92 2.45
CA SER A 218 -9.86 6.80 3.61
C SER A 218 -11.30 7.32 3.77
N GLN A 219 -12.17 7.09 2.78
CA GLN A 219 -13.60 7.34 2.86
C GLN A 219 -14.38 6.10 3.32
N MET A 220 -13.73 4.93 3.40
CA MET A 220 -14.34 3.75 4.04
C MET A 220 -14.60 4.03 5.51
N ASP A 221 -15.66 3.44 6.03
CA ASP A 221 -15.94 3.48 7.46
C ASP A 221 -14.71 2.95 8.23
N PRO A 222 -14.06 3.79 9.06
CA PRO A 222 -12.90 3.39 9.85
C PRO A 222 -13.17 2.15 10.70
N GLN A 223 -14.42 1.93 11.10
CA GLN A 223 -14.81 0.79 11.93
C GLN A 223 -14.75 -0.53 11.15
N ILE A 224 -15.13 -0.52 9.87
CA ILE A 224 -15.07 -1.72 9.00
C ILE A 224 -13.62 -2.15 8.81
N LEU A 225 -12.76 -1.19 8.49
CA LEU A 225 -11.33 -1.46 8.26
C LEU A 225 -10.65 -1.92 9.55
N PHE A 226 -10.99 -1.33 10.69
CA PHE A 226 -10.45 -1.73 12.00
C PHE A 226 -10.90 -3.14 12.41
N GLN A 227 -12.15 -3.51 12.17
CA GLN A 227 -12.64 -4.85 12.50
C GLN A 227 -12.00 -5.91 11.60
N ALA A 228 -11.88 -5.64 10.30
CA ALA A 228 -11.19 -6.51 9.36
C ALA A 228 -9.73 -6.75 9.77
N GLN A 229 -9.01 -5.70 10.19
CA GLN A 229 -7.60 -5.79 10.63
C GLN A 229 -7.36 -6.67 11.85
N LYS A 230 -8.39 -6.93 12.66
CA LYS A 230 -8.26 -7.86 13.80
C LYS A 230 -8.28 -9.32 13.37
N ASP A 231 -8.76 -9.60 12.16
CA ASP A 231 -8.78 -10.97 11.68
C ASP A 231 -7.38 -11.42 11.25
N PRO A 232 -6.89 -12.59 11.70
CA PRO A 232 -5.59 -13.14 11.28
C PRO A 232 -5.50 -13.32 9.75
N GLN A 233 -6.63 -13.50 9.07
CA GLN A 233 -6.67 -13.68 7.62
C GLN A 233 -6.68 -12.36 6.84
N PHE A 234 -6.70 -11.20 7.52
CA PHE A 234 -6.74 -9.88 6.88
C PHE A 234 -5.69 -9.74 5.77
N TRP A 235 -4.43 -10.05 6.09
CA TRP A 235 -3.33 -9.90 5.14
C TRP A 235 -3.41 -10.89 3.99
N LYS A 236 -3.87 -12.10 4.26
CA LYS A 236 -4.12 -13.10 3.23
C LYS A 236 -5.20 -12.63 2.26
N ALA A 237 -6.28 -12.04 2.78
CA ALA A 237 -7.36 -11.49 1.98
C ALA A 237 -6.91 -10.33 1.10
N ILE A 238 -6.27 -9.33 1.69
CA ILE A 238 -5.75 -8.17 0.95
C ILE A 238 -4.79 -8.63 -0.14
N LYS A 239 -3.89 -9.57 0.17
CA LYS A 239 -2.94 -10.13 -0.80
C LYS A 239 -3.65 -10.85 -1.94
N GLU A 240 -4.52 -11.81 -1.65
CA GLU A 240 -5.22 -12.58 -2.68
C GLU A 240 -6.06 -11.69 -3.61
N ILE A 241 -6.75 -10.68 -3.06
CA ILE A 241 -7.54 -9.71 -3.81
C ILE A 241 -6.64 -8.82 -4.66
N THR A 242 -5.50 -8.37 -4.13
CA THR A 242 -4.57 -7.51 -4.87
C THR A 242 -3.87 -8.26 -6.00
N ASP A 243 -3.54 -9.54 -5.78
CA ASP A 243 -2.91 -10.41 -6.78
C ASP A 243 -3.90 -10.78 -7.89
N ASN A 244 -5.18 -11.01 -7.54
CA ASN A 244 -6.21 -11.48 -8.47
C ASN A 244 -7.51 -10.64 -8.39
N PRO A 245 -7.47 -9.34 -8.71
CA PRO A 245 -8.57 -8.41 -8.46
C PRO A 245 -9.83 -8.69 -9.29
N SER A 246 -9.70 -9.43 -10.39
CA SER A 246 -10.80 -9.77 -11.29
C SER A 246 -11.27 -11.22 -11.12
N SER A 247 -10.70 -12.00 -10.20
CA SER A 247 -11.10 -13.39 -9.99
C SER A 247 -12.41 -13.45 -9.19
N PRO A 248 -13.53 -13.92 -9.81
CA PRO A 248 -14.81 -14.02 -9.11
C PRO A 248 -14.74 -14.98 -7.92
N GLU A 249 -13.88 -16.00 -8.01
CA GLU A 249 -13.68 -17.01 -6.97
C GLU A 249 -13.03 -16.40 -5.72
N VAL A 250 -11.98 -15.59 -5.90
CA VAL A 250 -11.28 -14.91 -4.80
C VAL A 250 -12.20 -13.92 -4.11
N LEU A 251 -12.96 -13.14 -4.88
CA LEU A 251 -13.87 -12.15 -4.34
C LEU A 251 -15.02 -12.80 -3.57
N ARG A 252 -15.62 -13.85 -4.15
CA ARG A 252 -16.72 -14.58 -3.49
C ARG A 252 -16.27 -15.20 -2.17
N LYS A 253 -15.08 -15.82 -2.16
CA LYS A 253 -14.47 -16.37 -0.95
C LYS A 253 -14.42 -15.36 0.20
N TRP A 254 -13.99 -14.12 -0.07
CA TRP A 254 -13.84 -13.10 0.97
C TRP A 254 -15.10 -12.27 1.22
N LEU A 255 -16.02 -12.18 0.25
CA LEU A 255 -17.34 -11.58 0.43
C LEU A 255 -18.22 -12.39 1.38
N ASP A 256 -18.11 -13.72 1.31
CA ASP A 256 -18.87 -14.65 2.16
C ASP A 256 -18.28 -14.73 3.59
N ASP A 257 -17.09 -14.16 3.83
CA ASP A 257 -16.47 -14.13 5.15
C ASP A 257 -17.18 -13.09 6.06
N PRO A 258 -17.64 -13.47 7.26
CA PRO A 258 -18.44 -12.58 8.12
C PRO A 258 -17.66 -11.37 8.66
N LYS A 259 -16.32 -11.41 8.68
CA LYS A 259 -15.48 -10.32 9.20
C LYS A 259 -14.84 -9.51 8.08
N MET A 260 -14.44 -10.17 6.99
CA MET A 260 -13.79 -9.54 5.84
C MET A 260 -14.81 -9.07 4.78
N GLY A 261 -15.98 -9.69 4.70
CA GLY A 261 -17.02 -9.41 3.71
C GLY A 261 -17.40 -7.93 3.60
N PRO A 262 -17.63 -7.21 4.72
CA PRO A 262 -17.91 -5.77 4.68
C PRO A 262 -16.78 -4.95 4.05
N LEU A 263 -15.52 -5.27 4.34
CA LEU A 263 -14.37 -4.59 3.75
C LEU A 263 -14.26 -4.89 2.25
N VAL A 264 -14.41 -6.17 1.86
CA VAL A 264 -14.31 -6.59 0.47
C VAL A 264 -15.44 -6.04 -0.37
N ALA A 265 -16.65 -5.95 0.17
CA ALA A 265 -17.79 -5.31 -0.48
C ALA A 265 -17.53 -3.82 -0.79
N GLU A 266 -16.97 -3.08 0.16
CA GLU A 266 -16.59 -1.68 -0.06
C GLU A 266 -15.43 -1.56 -1.06
N MET A 267 -14.39 -2.40 -0.96
CA MET A 267 -13.31 -2.44 -1.97
C MET A 267 -13.86 -2.69 -3.38
N TRP A 268 -14.76 -3.66 -3.52
CA TRP A 268 -15.40 -4.02 -4.79
C TRP A 268 -16.23 -2.88 -5.38
N LYS A 269 -17.05 -2.23 -4.54
CA LYS A 269 -17.85 -1.07 -4.94
C LYS A 269 -16.98 0.07 -5.48
N GLN A 270 -15.83 0.31 -4.85
CA GLN A 270 -14.87 1.33 -5.30
C GLN A 270 -14.22 0.96 -6.64
N MET A 271 -13.84 -0.32 -6.81
CA MET A 271 -13.30 -0.82 -8.09
C MET A 271 -14.31 -0.68 -9.22
N MET A 272 -15.58 -1.01 -8.97
CA MET A 272 -16.66 -0.86 -9.94
C MET A 272 -16.94 0.60 -10.29
N ALA A 273 -16.89 1.51 -9.32
CA ALA A 273 -17.04 2.93 -9.57
C ALA A 273 -15.94 3.49 -10.48
N GLN A 274 -14.71 2.98 -10.39
CA GLN A 274 -13.60 3.37 -11.27
C GLN A 274 -13.77 2.87 -12.70
N GLN A 275 -14.29 1.66 -12.92
CA GLN A 275 -14.56 1.15 -14.26
C GLN A 275 -15.55 2.04 -15.01
N HIS A 276 -16.64 2.43 -14.34
CA HIS A 276 -17.64 3.34 -14.91
C HIS A 276 -17.09 4.74 -15.20
N GLN A 277 -16.19 5.28 -14.36
CA GLN A 277 -15.56 6.59 -14.60
C GLN A 277 -14.55 6.57 -15.76
N ASN A 278 -13.94 5.41 -16.04
CA ASN A 278 -12.96 5.25 -17.11
C ASN A 278 -13.57 4.82 -18.45
N GLY A 279 -14.90 4.71 -18.55
CA GLY A 279 -15.60 4.47 -19.82
C GLY A 279 -15.40 3.08 -20.42
N LEU A 280 -15.14 2.07 -19.59
CA LEU A 280 -15.16 0.65 -19.96
C LEU A 280 -16.47 0.00 -19.54
#